data_AF-A0A376UE22-F1
#
_entry.id   AF-A0A376UE22-F1
#
_cell.length_a   1.000
_cell.length_b   1.000
_cell.length_c   1.000
_cell.angle_alpha   90.00
_cell.angle_beta   90.00
_cell.angle_gamma   90.00
#
_symmetry.space_group_name_H-M   'P 1'
#
loop_
_entity.id
_entity.type
_entity.pdbx_description
1 polymer ?
#
loop_
_entity_poly.entity_id
_entity_poly.type
_entity_poly.pdbx_seq_one_letter_code
_entity_poly.pdbx_strand_id
1 'polypeptide(L)'
;MDFSVGAEGLRHVPGDVIEICDDDYAGISTGGRVLAVNSQTRTLTLDREITLPSSGTTLISLVDGSGNPISVEVQSVTDGVKVKVSRVPDGVAEYSVWGLKLPTLRQRCSAV
;
A
#
# COMPACT_ATOMS: atom_id res chain seq x y z
N MET A 1 -5.23 -23.90 48.68
CA MET A 1 -3.77 -23.92 48.44
C MET A 1 -3.44 -22.70 47.61
N ASP A 2 -2.59 -21.82 48.14
CA ASP A 2 -2.12 -20.58 47.52
C ASP A 2 -0.84 -20.79 46.67
N PHE A 3 -0.58 -19.77 45.84
CA PHE A 3 0.67 -19.18 45.33
C PHE A 3 1.51 -19.79 44.16
N SER A 4 1.58 -18.97 43.10
CA SER A 4 2.76 -18.36 42.41
C SER A 4 3.81 -19.14 41.57
N VAL A 5 3.94 -18.63 40.34
CA VAL A 5 5.14 -18.25 39.55
C VAL A 5 6.09 -19.35 39.05
N GLY A 6 6.30 -19.34 37.73
CA GLY A 6 7.49 -19.87 37.05
C GLY A 6 7.54 -19.38 35.60
N ALA A 7 8.45 -18.45 35.33
CA ALA A 7 8.61 -17.76 34.06
C ALA A 7 9.44 -18.59 33.04
N GLU A 8 9.19 -18.27 31.77
CA GLU A 8 10.10 -18.34 30.61
C GLU A 8 10.52 -19.70 30.04
N GLY A 9 10.32 -19.84 28.72
CA GLY A 9 11.42 -20.29 27.86
C GLY A 9 11.13 -21.34 26.79
N LEU A 10 11.01 -20.85 25.55
CA LEU A 10 11.45 -21.46 24.29
C LEU A 10 10.50 -22.36 23.46
N ARG A 11 10.06 -21.70 22.39
CA ARG A 11 10.34 -22.06 20.98
C ARG A 11 9.35 -23.00 20.31
N HIS A 12 8.16 -22.48 20.10
CA HIS A 12 7.57 -22.59 18.77
C HIS A 12 7.94 -21.32 18.00
N VAL A 13 8.41 -21.44 16.76
CA VAL A 13 8.34 -20.35 15.79
C VAL A 13 7.16 -20.66 14.88
N PRO A 14 5.91 -20.33 15.26
CA PRO A 14 4.83 -20.23 14.29
C PRO A 14 4.96 -18.83 13.66
N GLY A 15 5.81 -18.74 12.63
CA GLY A 15 6.18 -17.49 11.98
C GLY A 15 5.83 -17.43 10.48
N ASP A 16 5.28 -18.50 9.90
CA ASP A 16 4.70 -18.42 8.56
C ASP A 16 3.22 -18.07 8.69
N VAL A 17 2.97 -16.80 9.03
CA VAL A 17 1.68 -16.20 8.74
C VAL A 17 1.80 -15.63 7.33
N ILE A 18 1.20 -16.34 6.38
CA ILE A 18 1.00 -15.86 5.02
C ILE A 18 0.27 -14.52 5.13
N GLU A 19 0.98 -13.45 4.76
CA GLU A 19 0.50 -12.08 4.74
C GLU A 19 -0.57 -11.94 3.65
N ILE A 20 -1.80 -12.36 3.95
CA ILE A 20 -2.97 -11.93 3.21
C ILE A 20 -3.42 -10.63 3.88
N CYS A 21 -3.09 -9.51 3.24
CA CYS A 21 -3.59 -8.20 3.62
C CYS A 21 -5.12 -8.22 3.69
N ASP A 22 -5.63 -7.93 4.88
CA ASP A 22 -7.05 -7.68 5.19
C ASP A 22 -7.61 -6.59 4.25
N ASP A 23 -8.68 -6.92 3.52
CA ASP A 23 -9.36 -6.04 2.55
C ASP A 23 -10.55 -5.26 3.16
N ASP A 24 -10.89 -5.45 4.45
CA ASP A 24 -12.26 -5.15 4.92
C ASP A 24 -12.46 -4.02 5.95
N TYR A 25 -11.51 -3.08 6.14
CA TYR A 25 -11.73 -1.96 7.09
C TYR A 25 -11.60 -0.53 6.54
N ALA A 26 -11.37 -0.37 5.23
CA ALA A 26 -11.57 0.91 4.57
C ALA A 26 -12.02 0.62 3.15
N GLY A 27 -13.18 1.14 2.73
CA GLY A 27 -13.74 0.93 1.38
C GLY A 27 -12.93 1.58 0.24
N ILE A 28 -11.61 1.48 0.25
CA ILE A 28 -10.67 1.96 -0.76
C ILE A 28 -9.80 0.78 -1.16
N SER A 29 -9.95 0.31 -2.40
CA SER A 29 -9.19 -0.80 -2.97
C SER A 29 -7.67 -0.53 -2.84
N THR A 30 -6.97 -1.38 -2.08
CA THR A 30 -5.58 -1.12 -1.65
C THR A 30 -4.53 -1.41 -2.72
N GLY A 31 -4.92 -1.74 -3.96
CA GLY A 31 -3.98 -1.90 -5.09
C GLY A 31 -4.62 -2.31 -6.41
N GLY A 32 -3.83 -2.43 -7.48
CA GLY A 32 -4.31 -2.75 -8.82
C GLY A 32 -3.23 -2.82 -9.90
N ARG A 33 -3.59 -2.44 -11.12
CA ARG A 33 -2.72 -2.32 -12.30
C ARG A 33 -2.76 -0.91 -12.90
N VAL A 34 -1.62 -0.46 -13.38
CA VAL A 34 -1.52 0.78 -14.17
C VAL A 34 -1.94 0.46 -15.59
N LEU A 35 -2.92 1.18 -16.14
CA LEU A 35 -3.38 1.04 -17.53
C LEU A 35 -2.71 1.99 -18.50
N ALA A 36 -2.11 3.09 -18.01
CA ALA A 36 -1.33 3.99 -18.85
C ALA A 36 -0.39 4.85 -17.99
N VAL A 37 0.76 5.21 -18.55
CA VAL A 37 1.74 6.10 -17.92
C VAL A 37 1.98 7.31 -18.83
N ASN A 38 1.72 8.52 -18.32
CA ASN A 38 2.13 9.76 -18.95
C ASN A 38 3.22 10.42 -18.10
N SER A 39 4.48 10.26 -18.53
CA SER A 39 5.65 10.81 -17.82
C SER A 39 5.76 12.32 -17.92
N GLN A 40 5.26 12.94 -19.00
CA GLN A 40 5.30 14.39 -19.20
C GLN A 40 4.41 15.12 -18.19
N THR A 41 3.18 14.62 -17.98
CA THR A 41 2.22 15.21 -17.03
C THR A 41 2.28 14.55 -15.64
N ARG A 42 3.09 13.49 -15.50
CA ARG A 42 3.21 12.66 -14.28
C ARG A 42 1.87 12.07 -13.87
N THR A 43 1.13 11.55 -14.84
CA THR A 43 -0.21 11.01 -14.65
C THR A 43 -0.20 9.51 -14.93
N LEU A 44 -0.74 8.75 -13.99
CA LEU A 44 -1.00 7.31 -14.12
C LEU A 44 -2.50 7.11 -14.32
N THR A 45 -2.88 6.23 -15.23
CA THR A 45 -4.27 5.74 -15.31
C THR A 45 -4.33 4.39 -14.61
N LEU A 46 -5.24 4.22 -13.65
CA LEU A 46 -5.40 2.98 -12.90
C LEU A 46 -6.55 2.14 -13.47
N ASP A 47 -6.53 0.85 -13.19
CA ASP A 47 -7.57 -0.10 -13.62
C ASP A 47 -8.90 0.03 -12.87
N ARG A 48 -8.90 0.77 -11.76
CA ARG A 48 -10.08 1.00 -10.91
C ARG A 48 -10.00 2.38 -10.27
N GLU A 49 -11.15 2.87 -9.86
CA GLU A 49 -11.26 4.16 -9.19
C GLU A 49 -10.66 4.12 -7.78
N ILE A 50 -10.06 5.24 -7.39
CA ILE A 50 -9.58 5.49 -6.04
C ILE A 50 -10.18 6.79 -5.51
N THR A 51 -10.33 6.88 -4.19
CA THR A 51 -10.76 8.10 -3.51
C THR A 51 -9.65 8.58 -2.60
N LEU A 52 -9.31 9.87 -2.69
CA LEU A 52 -8.36 10.47 -1.76
C LEU A 52 -9.06 10.84 -0.45
N PRO A 53 -8.38 10.67 0.70
CA PRO A 53 -8.86 11.22 1.95
C PRO A 53 -8.92 12.76 1.85
N SER A 54 -9.90 13.36 2.53
CA SER A 54 -10.10 14.82 2.55
C SER A 54 -8.97 15.60 3.25
N SER A 55 -8.06 14.90 3.94
CA SER A 55 -6.85 15.47 4.54
C SER A 55 -5.77 14.40 4.72
N GLY A 56 -4.51 14.85 4.81
CA GLY A 56 -3.33 14.01 4.95
C GLY A 56 -2.67 13.64 3.62
N THR A 57 -1.42 13.19 3.71
CA THR A 57 -0.63 12.80 2.53
C THR A 57 -0.97 11.38 2.12
N THR A 58 -1.41 11.19 0.88
CA THR A 58 -1.62 9.86 0.28
C THR A 58 -0.40 9.47 -0.52
N LEU A 59 0.10 8.26 -0.30
CA LEU A 59 1.19 7.68 -1.08
C LEU A 59 0.64 6.58 -1.97
N ILE A 60 1.19 6.45 -3.18
CA ILE A 60 1.00 5.29 -4.06
C ILE A 60 2.35 4.57 -4.17
N SER A 61 2.33 3.27 -3.88
CA SER A 61 3.45 2.36 -4.08
C SER A 61 3.38 1.81 -5.49
N LEU A 62 4.49 1.89 -6.23
CA LEU A 62 4.64 1.40 -7.60
C LEU A 62 5.83 0.46 -7.65
N VAL A 63 5.72 -0.64 -8.40
CA VAL A 63 6.85 -1.54 -8.59
C VAL A 63 7.75 -1.02 -9.72
N ASP A 64 9.04 -0.85 -9.43
CA ASP A 64 10.04 -0.45 -10.42
C ASP A 64 10.45 -1.61 -11.34
N GLY A 65 11.33 -1.33 -12.31
CA GLY A 65 11.84 -2.36 -13.23
C GLY A 65 12.66 -3.47 -12.58
N SER A 66 13.04 -3.33 -11.31
CA SER A 66 13.78 -4.33 -10.52
C SER A 66 12.87 -5.12 -9.56
N GLY A 67 11.56 -4.85 -9.54
CA GLY A 67 10.62 -5.50 -8.63
C GLY A 67 10.54 -4.85 -7.25
N ASN A 68 11.16 -3.69 -7.03
CA ASN A 68 11.13 -3.01 -5.73
C ASN A 68 9.95 -2.03 -5.65
N PRO A 69 9.21 -2.02 -4.53
CA PRO A 69 8.16 -1.02 -4.33
C PRO A 69 8.75 0.36 -4.03
N ILE A 70 8.35 1.34 -4.82
CA ILE A 70 8.68 2.76 -4.67
C ILE A 70 7.42 3.54 -4.34
N SER A 71 7.40 4.18 -3.17
CA SER A 71 6.31 5.07 -2.78
C SER A 71 6.52 6.48 -3.34
N VAL A 72 5.49 7.02 -3.98
CA VAL A 72 5.42 8.40 -4.46
C VAL A 72 4.15 9.07 -3.95
N GLU A 73 4.23 10.37 -3.76
CA GLU A 73 3.09 11.15 -3.27
C GLU A 73 2.05 11.35 -4.39
N VAL A 74 0.78 11.18 -4.04
CA VAL A 74 -0.36 11.51 -4.90
C VAL A 74 -0.70 12.98 -4.71
N GLN A 75 -0.63 13.76 -5.79
CA GLN A 75 -0.97 15.18 -5.80
C GLN A 75 -2.46 15.43 -6.04
N SER A 76 -3.06 14.66 -6.94
CA SER A 76 -4.49 14.80 -7.26
C SER A 76 -5.01 13.54 -7.96
N VAL A 77 -6.32 13.32 -7.85
CA VAL A 77 -7.05 12.29 -8.61
C VAL A 77 -8.14 12.97 -9.44
N THR A 78 -8.26 12.58 -10.70
CA THR A 78 -9.29 13.06 -11.64
C THR A 78 -10.05 11.86 -12.17
N ASP A 79 -11.37 11.97 -12.28
CA ASP A 79 -12.27 10.90 -12.73
C ASP A 79 -12.11 9.57 -11.94
N GLY A 80 -11.63 9.63 -10.70
CA GLY A 80 -11.33 8.46 -9.86
C GLY A 80 -10.13 7.61 -10.32
N VAL A 81 -9.78 7.61 -11.61
CA VAL A 81 -8.77 6.70 -12.20
C VAL A 81 -7.48 7.36 -12.65
N LYS A 82 -7.46 8.69 -12.84
CA LYS A 82 -6.27 9.43 -13.28
C LYS A 82 -5.56 10.02 -12.08
N VAL A 83 -4.39 9.47 -11.75
CA VAL A 83 -3.62 9.84 -10.56
C VAL A 83 -2.41 10.66 -10.98
N LYS A 84 -2.35 11.91 -10.54
CA LYS A 84 -1.16 12.74 -10.70
C LYS A 84 -0.22 12.50 -9.52
N VAL A 85 1.02 12.13 -9.82
CA VAL A 85 2.05 11.81 -8.84
C VAL A 85 3.17 12.84 -8.83
N SER A 86 3.90 12.94 -7.72
CA SER A 86 5.02 13.89 -7.60
C SER A 86 6.14 13.61 -8.60
N ARG A 87 6.41 12.33 -8.88
CA ARG A 87 7.29 11.83 -9.94
C ARG A 87 6.81 10.47 -10.43
N VAL A 88 7.15 10.11 -11.67
CA VAL A 88 7.01 8.75 -12.19
C VAL A 88 8.34 8.03 -11.97
N PRO A 89 8.40 6.94 -11.18
CA PRO A 89 9.63 6.17 -11.00
C PRO A 89 10.09 5.49 -12.29
N ASP A 90 11.39 5.32 -12.45
CA ASP A 90 11.97 4.55 -13.55
C ASP A 90 11.50 3.10 -13.56
N GLY A 91 11.20 2.58 -14.74
CA GLY A 91 10.72 1.21 -14.92
C GLY A 91 9.23 0.98 -14.62
N VAL A 92 8.50 2.01 -14.17
CA VAL A 92 7.03 1.95 -14.14
C VAL A 92 6.49 2.03 -15.56
N ALA A 93 5.67 1.05 -15.93
CA ALA A 93 5.09 0.90 -17.25
C ALA A 93 3.60 0.55 -17.17
N GLU A 94 2.98 0.41 -18.33
CA GLU A 94 1.66 -0.20 -18.42
C GLU A 94 1.69 -1.61 -17.82
N TYR A 95 0.62 -1.97 -17.12
CA TYR A 95 0.44 -3.16 -16.31
C TYR A 95 1.34 -3.30 -15.08
N SER A 96 2.15 -2.29 -14.74
CA SER A 96 2.82 -2.24 -13.43
C SER A 96 1.81 -2.34 -12.29
N VAL A 97 2.23 -2.98 -11.20
CA VAL A 97 1.43 -3.10 -9.98
C VAL A 97 1.49 -1.79 -9.20
N TRP A 98 0.33 -1.39 -8.66
CA TRP A 98 0.25 -0.27 -7.72
C TRP A 98 -0.47 -0.67 -6.43
N GLY A 99 -0.18 0.05 -5.34
CA GLY A 99 -0.86 -0.07 -4.05
C GLY A 99 -1.00 1.30 -3.37
N LEU A 100 -2.09 1.54 -2.65
CA LEU A 100 -2.27 2.79 -1.90
C LEU A 100 -1.80 2.64 -0.45
N LYS A 101 -1.08 3.65 0.03
CA LYS A 101 -0.69 3.77 1.44
C LYS A 101 -1.29 5.06 1.99
N LEU A 102 -2.37 4.88 2.75
CA LEU A 102 -3.12 5.97 3.39
C LEU A 102 -2.55 6.26 4.78
N PRO A 103 -2.61 7.52 5.25
CA PRO A 103 -2.12 7.90 6.59
C PRO A 103 -2.95 7.29 7.73
N THR A 104 -4.17 6.81 7.44
CA THR A 104 -5.08 6.16 8.40
C THR A 104 -4.89 4.65 8.50
N LEU A 105 -4.15 4.03 7.57
CA LEU A 105 -3.73 2.62 7.63
C LEU A 105 -2.60 2.50 8.66
N ARG A 106 -2.95 2.54 9.95
CA ARG A 106 -2.03 2.13 11.02
C ARG A 106 -1.74 0.65 10.84
N GLN A 107 -0.47 0.31 10.62
CA GLN A 107 0.07 -1.01 10.87
C GLN A 107 -0.27 -1.37 12.32
N ARG A 108 -1.25 -2.25 12.54
CA ARG A 108 -1.43 -2.87 13.85
C ARG A 108 -0.37 -3.97 13.96
N CYS A 109 0.84 -3.57 14.35
CA CYS A 109 1.73 -4.48 15.05
C CYS A 109 1.13 -4.71 16.44
N SER A 110 0.13 -5.60 16.54
CA SER A 110 -0.17 -6.22 17.83
C SER A 110 0.88 -7.29 18.03
N ALA A 111 1.91 -6.95 18.81
CA ALA A 111 2.77 -7.96 19.41
C ALA A 111 1.88 -8.94 20.18
N VAL A 112 2.00 -10.23 19.88
CA VAL A 112 1.61 -11.33 20.75
C VAL A 112 2.86 -12.16 20.97
#